data_AF-A0A140L4W6-F1
#
_entry.id   AF-A0A140L4W6-F1
#
_cell.length_a   1.000
_cell.length_b   1.000
_cell.length_c   1.000
_cell.angle_alpha   90.00
_cell.angle_beta   90.00
_cell.angle_gamma   90.00
#
_symmetry.space_group_name_H-M   'P 1'
#
loop_
_entity.id
_entity.type
_entity.pdbx_description
1 polymer ?
#
loop_
_entity_poly.entity_id
_entity_poly.type
_entity_poly.pdbx_seq_one_letter_code
_entity_poly.pdbx_strand_id
1 'polypeptide(L)'
;MLLERGENKVNQNIEVINKHLWAVKFSFLPFISEINYVPDDTVPVDEEVGQLLDTGIILLNKEHKLFEVYKDGFCRIMNKSNRQIKNELSNAKRIPNKDKWQILYMEMLKLEQKRRKIERGEL
;
A
#
# COMPACT_ATOMS: atom_id res chain seq x y z
N MET A 1 -36.75 15.41 11.41
CA MET A 1 -36.54 15.19 9.96
C MET A 1 -35.46 14.13 9.85
N LEU A 2 -35.80 12.92 9.39
CA LEU A 2 -34.88 11.79 9.23
C LEU A 2 -34.58 11.62 7.75
N LEU A 3 -33.31 11.31 7.48
CA LEU A 3 -32.69 10.86 6.22
C LEU A 3 -32.27 11.96 5.24
N GLU A 4 -30.97 12.23 5.19
CA GLU A 4 -30.21 11.78 4.02
C GLU A 4 -28.97 11.03 4.51
N ARG A 5 -28.96 9.72 4.27
CA ARG A 5 -27.73 8.91 4.28
C ARG A 5 -26.88 9.47 3.14
N GLY A 6 -25.97 10.37 3.45
CA GLY A 6 -24.82 10.62 2.60
C GLY A 6 -24.05 9.31 2.52
N GLU A 7 -24.32 8.51 1.50
CA GLU A 7 -23.36 7.52 1.04
C GLU A 7 -22.06 8.31 0.83
N ASN A 8 -21.08 8.16 1.73
CA ASN A 8 -19.71 8.58 1.48
C ASN A 8 -19.24 7.77 0.27
N LYS A 9 -19.60 8.22 -0.94
CA LYS A 9 -19.12 7.65 -2.18
C LYS A 9 -17.64 7.94 -2.19
N VAL A 10 -16.86 6.88 -1.97
CA VAL A 10 -15.42 6.90 -2.22
C VAL A 10 -15.21 7.50 -3.60
N ASN A 11 -14.30 8.49 -3.68
CA ASN A 11 -13.98 9.19 -4.90
C ASN A 11 -13.77 8.18 -6.05
N GLN A 12 -14.44 8.38 -7.19
CA GLN A 12 -14.43 7.41 -8.31
C GLN A 12 -13.05 7.17 -8.90
N ASN A 13 -12.10 8.07 -8.65
CA ASN A 13 -10.72 7.92 -9.06
C ASN A 13 -9.92 6.92 -8.19
N ILE A 14 -10.44 6.58 -7.00
CA ILE A 14 -9.85 5.60 -6.09
C ILE A 14 -10.45 4.22 -6.40
N GLU A 15 -9.59 3.29 -6.77
CA GLU A 15 -9.90 1.87 -6.83
C GLU A 15 -9.67 1.23 -5.45
N VAL A 16 -10.74 0.82 -4.79
CA VAL A 16 -10.67 0.06 -3.54
C VAL A 16 -10.46 -1.41 -3.87
N ILE A 17 -9.21 -1.90 -3.72
CA ILE A 17 -8.87 -3.31 -3.99
C ILE A 17 -9.31 -4.19 -2.81
N ASN A 18 -9.02 -3.75 -1.59
CA ASN A 18 -9.57 -4.30 -0.35
C ASN A 18 -9.58 -3.22 0.75
N LYS A 19 -10.01 -3.56 1.98
CA LYS A 19 -10.09 -2.61 3.10
C LYS A 19 -8.77 -1.90 3.46
N HIS A 20 -7.63 -2.49 3.08
CA HIS A 20 -6.28 -2.08 3.48
C HIS A 20 -5.37 -1.74 2.28
N LEU A 21 -5.85 -1.92 1.06
CA LEU A 21 -5.11 -1.71 -0.18
C LEU A 21 -5.98 -0.98 -1.18
N TRP A 22 -5.61 0.26 -1.49
CA TRP A 22 -6.28 1.11 -2.47
C TRP A 22 -5.31 1.44 -3.60
N ALA A 23 -5.84 1.90 -4.73
CA ALA A 23 -5.05 2.35 -5.85
C ALA A 23 -5.64 3.61 -6.48
N VAL A 24 -4.77 4.51 -6.93
CA VAL A 24 -5.16 5.77 -7.58
C VAL A 24 -4.05 6.20 -8.54
N LYS A 25 -4.36 7.00 -9.54
CA LYS A 25 -3.30 7.69 -10.31
C LYS A 25 -2.74 8.80 -9.43
N PHE A 26 -1.43 8.83 -9.18
CA PHE A 26 -0.87 9.83 -8.27
C PHE A 26 -0.99 11.24 -8.85
N SER A 27 -1.01 11.39 -10.18
CA SER A 27 -1.36 12.65 -10.85
C SER A 27 -2.76 13.19 -10.48
N PHE A 28 -3.65 12.36 -9.94
CA PHE A 28 -4.98 12.77 -9.49
C PHE A 28 -5.05 13.14 -8.00
N LEU A 29 -4.04 12.79 -7.20
CA LEU A 29 -4.03 13.03 -5.76
C LEU A 29 -4.22 14.50 -5.35
N PRO A 30 -3.64 15.50 -6.04
CA PRO A 30 -3.90 16.90 -5.72
C PRO A 30 -5.38 17.32 -5.79
N PHE A 31 -6.24 16.51 -6.42
CA PHE A 31 -7.67 16.77 -6.59
C PHE A 31 -8.55 15.88 -5.69
N ILE A 32 -7.96 15.08 -4.79
CA ILE A 32 -8.66 14.13 -3.92
C ILE A 32 -8.42 14.55 -2.46
N SER A 33 -9.34 15.33 -1.91
CA SER A 33 -9.23 15.88 -0.54
C SER A 33 -9.25 14.81 0.56
N GLU A 34 -9.75 13.60 0.26
CA GLU A 34 -9.86 12.50 1.21
C GLU A 34 -8.52 11.83 1.52
N ILE A 35 -7.49 12.08 0.71
CA ILE A 35 -6.16 11.49 0.86
C ILE A 35 -5.17 12.61 1.18
N ASN A 36 -4.60 12.57 2.39
CA ASN A 36 -3.48 13.42 2.74
C ASN A 36 -2.20 12.86 2.11
N TYR A 37 -1.97 13.22 0.85
CA TYR A 37 -0.78 12.84 0.11
C TYR A 37 0.30 13.91 0.23
N VAL A 38 1.49 13.48 0.66
CA VAL A 38 2.70 14.32 0.65
C VAL A 38 3.64 13.71 -0.41
N PRO A 39 3.83 14.38 -1.57
CA PRO A 39 4.74 13.89 -2.60
C PRO A 39 6.17 13.86 -2.09
N ASP A 40 6.95 12.89 -2.55
CA ASP A 40 8.40 12.91 -2.41
C ASP A 40 9.00 13.65 -3.61
N ASP A 41 9.42 14.90 -3.41
CA ASP A 41 10.01 15.74 -4.47
C ASP A 41 11.29 15.15 -5.09
N THR A 42 11.86 14.10 -4.49
CA THR A 42 13.05 13.40 -5.01
C THR A 42 12.72 12.26 -5.97
N VAL A 43 11.44 11.86 -6.08
CA VAL A 43 10.99 10.74 -6.91
C VAL A 43 9.96 11.24 -7.93
N PRO A 44 10.17 11.01 -9.23
CA PRO A 44 9.14 11.30 -10.24
C PRO A 44 7.82 10.59 -9.90
N VAL A 45 6.70 11.25 -10.10
CA VAL A 45 5.36 10.72 -9.74
C VAL A 45 5.07 9.37 -10.39
N ASP A 46 5.56 9.12 -11.60
CA ASP A 46 5.41 7.85 -12.33
C ASP A 46 6.38 6.74 -11.87
N GLU A 47 7.41 7.11 -11.09
CA GLU A 47 8.34 6.18 -10.43
C GLU A 47 7.96 5.90 -8.98
N GLU A 48 7.09 6.72 -8.38
CA GLU A 48 6.56 6.46 -7.05
C GLU A 48 5.59 5.28 -7.08
N VAL A 49 5.91 4.25 -6.30
CA VAL A 49 5.15 2.99 -6.25
C VAL A 49 3.84 3.14 -5.48
N GLY A 50 3.89 3.86 -4.37
CA GLY A 50 2.79 3.94 -3.42
C GLY A 50 3.22 4.47 -2.06
N GLN A 51 2.24 4.81 -1.23
CA GLN A 51 2.43 5.38 0.09
C GLN A 51 1.61 4.61 1.14
N LEU A 52 2.16 4.47 2.35
CA LEU A 52 1.40 4.00 3.51
C LEU A 52 0.84 5.20 4.25
N LEU A 53 -0.48 5.32 4.27
CA LEU A 53 -1.20 6.38 4.96
C LEU A 53 -1.25 6.12 6.48
N ASP A 54 -1.43 7.18 7.26
CA ASP A 54 -1.55 7.12 8.74
C ASP A 54 -2.75 6.29 9.20
N THR A 55 -3.75 6.10 8.33
CA THR A 55 -4.91 5.23 8.57
C THR A 55 -4.58 3.74 8.44
N GLY A 56 -3.37 3.38 8.01
CA GLY A 56 -2.98 2.01 7.74
C GLY A 56 -3.50 1.49 6.39
N ILE A 57 -3.81 2.38 5.45
CA ILE A 57 -4.10 2.02 4.05
C ILE A 57 -2.80 2.12 3.25
N ILE A 58 -2.48 1.08 2.49
CA ILE A 58 -1.44 1.15 1.45
C ILE A 58 -2.12 1.65 0.17
N LEU A 59 -1.66 2.79 -0.33
CA LEU A 59 -2.16 3.43 -1.54
C LEU A 59 -1.15 3.23 -2.67
N LEU A 60 -1.54 2.48 -3.70
CA LEU A 60 -0.69 2.19 -4.86
C LEU A 60 -0.90 3.20 -5.99
N ASN A 61 0.19 3.55 -6.67
CA ASN A 61 0.15 4.38 -7.85
C ASN A 61 -0.17 3.55 -9.10
N LYS A 62 -1.31 3.85 -9.75
CA LYS A 62 -1.73 3.21 -11.00
C LYS A 62 -0.87 3.60 -12.22
N GLU A 63 -0.09 4.67 -12.10
CA GLU A 63 0.77 5.17 -13.18
C GLU A 63 2.15 4.48 -13.17
N HIS A 64 2.50 3.79 -12.07
CA HIS A 64 3.75 3.08 -11.96
C HIS A 64 3.78 1.83 -12.86
N LYS A 65 4.86 1.64 -13.62
CA LYS A 65 5.00 0.55 -14.61
C LYS A 65 4.86 -0.89 -14.06
N LEU A 66 5.11 -1.07 -12.76
CA LEU A 66 4.97 -2.36 -12.06
C LEU A 66 3.68 -2.44 -11.21
N PHE A 67 2.72 -1.55 -11.41
CA PHE A 67 1.49 -1.47 -10.61
C PHE A 67 0.82 -2.84 -10.38
N GLU A 68 0.59 -3.61 -11.44
CA GLU A 68 -0.06 -4.93 -11.35
C GLU A 68 0.76 -5.92 -10.52
N VAL A 69 2.10 -5.85 -10.58
CA VAL A 69 2.98 -6.71 -9.77
C VAL A 69 2.84 -6.36 -8.28
N TYR A 70 2.80 -5.08 -7.94
CA TYR A 70 2.60 -4.64 -6.55
C TYR A 70 1.20 -5.00 -6.04
N LYS A 71 0.17 -4.75 -6.85
CA LYS A 71 -1.23 -5.08 -6.51
C LYS A 71 -1.38 -6.56 -6.18
N ASP A 72 -0.92 -7.43 -7.07
CA ASP A 72 -0.98 -8.89 -6.86
C ASP A 72 -0.14 -9.33 -5.66
N GLY A 73 1.08 -8.79 -5.53
CA GLY A 73 1.98 -9.11 -4.43
C GLY A 73 1.39 -8.72 -3.08
N PHE A 74 0.81 -7.53 -2.94
CA PHE A 74 0.16 -7.11 -1.69
C PHE A 74 -1.08 -7.92 -1.38
N CYS A 75 -1.93 -8.22 -2.37
CA CYS A 75 -3.08 -9.11 -2.17
C CYS A 75 -2.65 -10.47 -1.60
N ARG A 76 -1.57 -11.06 -2.12
CA ARG A 76 -1.03 -12.34 -1.61
C ARG A 76 -0.41 -12.21 -0.22
N ILE A 77 0.34 -11.13 0.03
CA ILE A 77 1.01 -10.89 1.32
C ILE A 77 -0.02 -10.62 2.43
N MET A 78 -1.07 -9.84 2.15
CA MET A 78 -2.11 -9.50 3.12
C MET A 78 -2.90 -10.72 3.60
N ASN A 79 -3.02 -11.76 2.76
CA ASN A 79 -3.63 -13.03 3.14
C ASN A 79 -2.76 -13.88 4.10
N LYS A 80 -1.49 -13.51 4.34
CA LYS A 80 -0.60 -14.22 5.24
C LYS A 80 -0.84 -13.84 6.70
N SER A 81 -0.76 -14.82 7.58
CA SER A 81 -0.72 -14.59 9.03
C SER A 81 0.53 -13.83 9.47
N ASN A 82 0.49 -13.21 10.64
CA ASN A 82 1.66 -12.55 11.24
C ASN A 82 2.86 -13.50 11.38
N ARG A 83 2.60 -14.77 11.68
CA ARG A 83 3.64 -15.81 11.80
C ARG A 83 4.30 -16.08 10.45
N GLN A 84 3.52 -16.22 9.38
CA GLN A 84 4.05 -16.43 8.03
C GLN A 84 4.93 -15.26 7.58
N ILE A 85 4.46 -14.02 7.75
CA ILE A 85 5.25 -12.81 7.41
C ILE A 85 6.57 -12.79 8.19
N LYS A 86 6.53 -13.02 9.52
CA LYS A 86 7.74 -13.07 10.36
C LYS A 86 8.72 -14.15 9.90
N ASN A 87 8.21 -15.34 9.58
CA ASN A 87 9.03 -16.45 9.11
C ASN A 87 9.69 -16.15 7.76
N GLU A 88 8.94 -15.59 6.81
CA GLU A 88 9.49 -15.24 5.49
C GLU A 88 10.55 -14.14 5.60
N LEU A 89 10.32 -13.11 6.42
CA LEU A 89 11.33 -12.08 6.69
C LEU A 89 12.59 -12.67 7.35
N SER A 90 12.42 -13.61 8.29
CA SER A 90 13.54 -14.29 8.95
C SER A 90 14.36 -15.14 7.97
N ASN A 91 13.68 -15.90 7.12
CA ASN A 91 14.31 -16.73 6.08
C ASN A 91 15.04 -15.86 5.06
N ALA A 92 14.42 -14.77 4.63
CA ALA A 92 15.01 -13.88 3.64
C ALA A 92 16.31 -13.23 4.16
N LYS A 93 16.42 -12.91 5.46
CA LYS A 93 17.67 -12.42 6.06
C LYS A 93 18.86 -13.37 5.86
N ARG A 94 18.61 -14.69 5.74
CA ARG A 94 19.65 -15.72 5.61
C ARG A 94 20.13 -15.93 4.17
N ILE A 95 19.43 -15.36 3.17
CA ILE A 95 19.80 -15.51 1.76
C ILE A 95 20.91 -14.51 1.41
N PRO A 96 22.13 -14.94 1.05
CA PRO A 96 23.14 -14.04 0.51
C PRO A 96 22.79 -13.60 -0.92
N ASN A 97 23.29 -12.43 -1.35
CA ASN A 97 23.19 -11.94 -2.74
C ASN A 97 21.77 -11.94 -3.32
N LYS A 98 20.86 -11.21 -2.66
CA LYS A 98 19.46 -11.14 -3.09
C LYS A 98 19.31 -10.46 -4.44
N ASP A 99 18.46 -11.02 -5.29
CA ASP A 99 18.04 -10.34 -6.50
C ASP A 99 17.06 -9.19 -6.21
N LYS A 100 16.78 -8.37 -7.24
CA LYS A 100 15.88 -7.22 -7.12
C LYS A 100 14.44 -7.60 -6.73
N TRP A 101 13.95 -8.76 -7.18
CA TRP A 101 12.61 -9.24 -6.87
C TRP A 101 12.48 -9.72 -5.42
N GLN A 102 13.53 -10.36 -4.90
CA GLN A 102 13.62 -10.76 -3.50
C GLN A 102 13.68 -9.54 -2.59
N ILE A 103 14.46 -8.51 -2.95
CA ILE A 103 14.51 -7.25 -2.21
C ILE A 103 13.13 -6.60 -2.21
N LEU A 104 12.50 -6.48 -3.38
CA LEU A 104 11.16 -5.93 -3.52
C LEU A 104 10.15 -6.67 -2.64
N TYR A 105 10.10 -8.00 -2.74
CA TYR A 105 9.18 -8.83 -1.95
C TYR A 105 9.37 -8.62 -0.44
N MET A 106 10.63 -8.49 0.02
CA MET A 106 10.93 -8.20 1.42
C MET A 106 10.43 -6.82 1.85
N GLU A 107 10.60 -5.80 1.03
CA GLU A 107 10.09 -4.45 1.34
C GLU A 107 8.56 -4.45 1.43
N MET A 108 7.87 -5.18 0.55
CA MET A 108 6.41 -5.34 0.64
C MET A 108 5.98 -6.06 1.93
N LEU A 109 6.70 -7.11 2.36
CA LEU A 109 6.45 -7.79 3.63
C LEU A 109 6.66 -6.86 4.84
N LYS A 110 7.71 -6.04 4.82
CA LYS A 110 7.98 -5.04 5.87
C LYS A 110 6.88 -3.97 5.92
N LEU A 111 6.42 -3.51 4.75
CA LEU A 111 5.36 -2.50 4.66
C LEU A 111 4.05 -3.03 5.22
N GLU A 112 3.63 -4.25 4.86
CA GLU A 112 2.45 -4.88 5.46
C GLU A 112 2.61 -5.07 6.98
N GLN A 113 3.81 -5.39 7.45
CA GLN A 113 4.07 -5.47 8.89
C GLN A 113 3.91 -4.10 9.57
N LYS A 114 4.41 -3.02 8.96
CA LYS A 114 4.24 -1.64 9.45
C LYS A 114 2.76 -1.25 9.47
N ARG A 115 2.02 -1.52 8.38
CA ARG A 115 0.58 -1.30 8.28
C ARG A 115 -0.19 -1.97 9.42
N ARG A 116 0.10 -3.24 9.72
CA ARG A 116 -0.52 -3.97 10.84
C ARG A 116 -0.20 -3.39 12.22
N LYS A 117 0.94 -2.70 12.38
CA LYS A 117 1.27 -2.02 13.63
C LYS A 117 0.44 -0.75 13.78
N ILE A 118 0.26 0.03 12.71
CA ILE A 118 -0.64 1.18 12.69
C ILE A 118 -2.07 0.74 13.05
N GLU A 119 -2.57 -0.33 12.42
CA GLU A 119 -3.92 -0.88 12.73
C GLU A 119 -4.08 -1.32 14.20
N ARG A 120 -2.99 -1.66 14.88
CA ARG A 120 -2.97 -2.01 16.31
C ARG A 120 -2.67 -0.82 17.25
N GLY A 121 -2.40 0.38 16.72
CA GLY A 121 -1.99 1.53 17.52
C GLY A 121 -0.59 1.39 18.15
N GLU A 122 0.30 0.65 17.50
CA GLU A 122 1.67 0.38 17.98
C GLU A 122 2.73 1.34 17.38
N LEU A 123 2.30 2.37 16.63
CA LEU A 123 3.15 3.37 15.98
C LEU A 123 2.54 4.76 16.12
#